data_AF-A0A0C3HIW2-F1
#
_entry.id   AF-A0A0C3HIW2-F1
#
_cell.length_a   1.000
_cell.length_b   1.000
_cell.length_c   1.000
_cell.angle_alpha   90.00
_cell.angle_beta   90.00
_cell.angle_gamma   90.00
#
_symmetry.space_group_name_H-M   'P 1'
#
loop_
_entity.id
_entity.type
_entity.pdbx_description
1 polymer ?
#
loop_
_entity_poly.entity_id
_entity_poly.type
_entity_poly.pdbx_seq_one_letter_code
_entity_poly.pdbx_strand_id
1 'polypeptide(L)'
;MSSSASIWESTAQYPNPPKHSPTPNVDIIYHNMHAASDFRTIREVGAGTVEEELVKAASYVKNGCFKIVSLSASKNSFVLVCSTPLSSKELNEKGFRLAINMYGEEIGEAEG
;
A
#
# COMPACT_ATOMS: atom_id res chain seq x y z
N MET A 1 -53.02 -35.29 -21.84
CA MET A 1 -52.62 -34.92 -20.46
C MET A 1 -51.33 -34.12 -20.58
N SER A 2 -51.43 -32.80 -20.46
CA SER A 2 -50.31 -31.86 -20.62
C SER A 2 -49.53 -31.80 -19.32
N SER A 3 -48.27 -32.21 -19.33
CA SER A 3 -47.38 -32.10 -18.17
C SER A 3 -46.81 -30.69 -18.17
N SER A 4 -47.39 -29.81 -17.35
CA SER A 4 -46.91 -28.45 -17.15
C SER A 4 -45.60 -28.49 -16.39
N ALA A 5 -44.48 -28.59 -17.12
CA ALA A 5 -43.16 -28.34 -16.58
C ALA A 5 -43.15 -26.92 -16.00
N SER A 6 -42.73 -26.83 -14.75
CA SER A 6 -42.87 -25.62 -13.97
C SER A 6 -41.83 -24.59 -14.37
N ILE A 7 -42.30 -23.39 -14.66
CA ILE A 7 -41.51 -22.21 -15.08
C ILE A 7 -40.39 -21.88 -14.06
N TRP A 8 -40.48 -22.37 -12.81
CA TRP A 8 -39.47 -22.13 -11.77
C TRP A 8 -38.17 -22.93 -11.91
N GLU A 9 -38.11 -24.02 -12.68
CA GLU A 9 -36.86 -24.78 -12.88
C GLU A 9 -35.89 -24.10 -13.87
N SER A 10 -36.37 -23.14 -14.67
CA SER A 10 -35.56 -22.47 -15.69
C SER A 10 -34.75 -21.28 -15.16
N THR A 11 -35.07 -20.76 -13.97
CA THR A 11 -34.47 -19.52 -13.44
C THR A 11 -33.28 -19.76 -12.51
N ALA A 12 -32.94 -21.01 -12.20
CA ALA A 12 -31.87 -21.35 -11.24
C ALA A 12 -30.48 -21.58 -11.88
N GLN A 13 -30.31 -21.29 -13.17
CA GLN A 13 -28.99 -21.27 -13.80
C GLN A 13 -28.50 -19.81 -13.89
N TYR A 14 -27.93 -19.29 -12.80
CA TYR A 14 -27.10 -18.09 -12.86
C TYR A 14 -25.74 -18.48 -13.45
N PRO A 15 -25.34 -18.04 -14.67
CA PRO A 15 -24.09 -18.49 -15.28
C PRO A 15 -22.87 -17.64 -14.89
N ASN A 16 -22.95 -16.78 -13.87
CA ASN A 16 -21.81 -15.96 -13.44
C ASN A 16 -21.64 -16.02 -11.92
N PRO A 17 -20.72 -16.86 -11.39
CA PRO A 17 -20.25 -16.67 -10.02
C PRO A 17 -19.69 -15.24 -9.85
N PRO A 18 -19.77 -14.62 -8.66
CA PRO A 18 -19.16 -13.33 -8.41
C PRO A 18 -17.67 -13.42 -8.79
N LYS A 19 -17.24 -12.63 -9.78
CA LYS A 19 -15.83 -12.47 -10.08
C LYS A 19 -15.20 -11.71 -8.91
N HIS A 20 -14.68 -12.41 -7.92
CA HIS A 20 -13.84 -11.81 -6.91
C HIS A 20 -12.51 -11.42 -7.57
N SER A 21 -12.39 -10.16 -8.00
CA SER A 21 -11.07 -9.57 -8.26
C SER A 21 -10.32 -9.51 -6.93
N PRO A 22 -9.00 -9.79 -6.91
CA PRO A 22 -8.25 -9.73 -5.66
C PRO A 22 -8.25 -8.30 -5.15
N THR A 23 -8.67 -8.08 -3.90
CA THR A 23 -8.55 -6.78 -3.23
C THR A 23 -7.40 -6.82 -2.23
N PRO A 24 -6.14 -6.56 -2.62
CA PRO A 24 -5.14 -6.17 -1.66
C PRO A 24 -5.04 -4.65 -1.62
N ASN A 25 -5.80 -4.05 -0.70
CA ASN A 25 -5.49 -2.74 -0.16
C ASN A 25 -4.81 -3.00 1.18
N VAL A 26 -3.47 -3.09 1.18
CA VAL A 26 -2.68 -3.26 2.41
C VAL A 26 -2.57 -1.88 3.06
N ASP A 27 -2.97 -1.78 4.32
CA ASP A 27 -2.74 -0.57 5.13
C ASP A 27 -1.28 -0.55 5.58
N ILE A 28 -0.49 0.34 4.99
CA ILE A 28 0.96 0.45 5.18
C ILE A 28 1.25 1.62 6.11
N ILE A 29 1.94 1.38 7.21
CA ILE A 29 2.35 2.41 8.18
C ILE A 29 3.84 2.30 8.42
N TYR A 30 4.56 3.38 8.15
CA TYR A 30 5.95 3.55 8.57
C TYR A 30 6.00 4.61 9.67
N HIS A 31 6.54 4.25 10.83
CA HIS A 31 6.68 5.17 11.97
C HIS A 31 8.14 5.27 12.40
N ASN A 32 8.72 6.47 12.29
CA ASN A 32 10.06 6.79 12.76
C ASN A 32 10.02 7.31 14.20
N MET A 33 10.61 6.55 15.12
CA MET A 33 10.71 6.93 16.53
C MET A 33 11.90 7.86 16.83
N HIS A 34 12.75 8.17 15.85
CA HIS A 34 13.95 8.97 16.07
C HIS A 34 13.61 10.46 16.23
N ALA A 35 13.79 11.02 17.43
CA ALA A 35 13.31 12.34 17.80
C ALA A 35 13.88 13.52 16.96
N ALA A 36 15.06 13.40 16.37
CA ALA A 36 15.71 14.51 15.65
C ALA A 36 15.34 14.62 14.16
N SER A 37 14.58 13.67 13.60
CA SER A 37 14.17 13.65 12.19
C SER A 37 12.83 14.36 11.96
N ASP A 38 12.67 14.98 10.78
CA ASP A 38 11.40 15.56 10.30
C ASP A 38 10.42 14.49 9.75
N PHE A 39 10.92 13.34 9.32
CA PHE A 39 10.13 12.15 9.02
C PHE A 39 9.60 11.51 10.30
N ARG A 40 8.27 11.45 10.46
CA ARG A 40 7.57 10.89 11.63
C ARG A 40 6.73 9.67 11.34
N THR A 41 5.57 9.86 10.72
CA THR A 41 4.67 8.76 10.39
C THR A 41 4.20 8.98 8.98
N ILE A 42 4.31 7.95 8.16
CA ILE A 42 3.64 7.90 6.87
C ILE A 42 2.67 6.73 6.90
N ARG A 43 1.48 6.96 6.37
CA ARG A 43 0.46 5.94 6.17
C ARG A 43 0.00 5.99 4.73
N GLU A 44 -0.05 4.84 4.09
CA GLU A 44 -0.43 4.68 2.69
C GLU A 44 -1.29 3.43 2.51
N VAL A 45 -2.09 3.41 1.46
CA VAL A 45 -2.77 2.19 1.01
C VAL A 45 -1.99 1.60 -0.16
N GLY A 46 -1.38 0.45 0.05
CA GLY A 46 -0.67 -0.29 -0.99
C GLY A 46 -1.62 -1.15 -1.81
N ALA A 47 -1.52 -1.06 -3.13
CA ALA A 47 -2.24 -1.94 -4.08
C ALA A 47 -1.62 -3.35 -4.22
N GLY A 48 -0.49 -3.59 -3.53
CA GLY A 48 0.27 -4.84 -3.58
C GLY A 48 0.04 -5.73 -2.37
N THR A 49 0.80 -6.82 -2.27
CA THR A 49 0.75 -7.74 -1.12
C THR A 49 1.66 -7.29 0.03
N VAL A 50 1.47 -7.90 1.21
CA VAL A 50 2.31 -7.66 2.39
C VAL A 50 3.74 -8.14 2.15
N GLU A 51 3.89 -9.24 1.41
CA GLU A 51 5.17 -9.81 1.01
C GLU A 51 5.94 -8.85 0.08
N GLU A 52 5.26 -8.24 -0.88
CA GLU A 52 5.85 -7.19 -1.72
C GLU A 52 6.30 -5.99 -0.89
N GLU A 53 5.51 -5.57 0.09
CA GLU A 53 5.88 -4.47 0.98
C GLU A 53 7.07 -4.82 1.88
N LEU A 54 7.17 -6.07 2.34
CA LEU A 54 8.32 -6.56 3.09
C LEU A 54 9.61 -6.50 2.24
N VAL A 55 9.54 -6.88 0.96
CA VAL A 55 10.67 -6.78 0.03
C VAL A 55 11.09 -5.32 -0.20
N LYS A 56 10.13 -4.39 -0.31
CA LYS A 56 10.43 -2.95 -0.39
C LYS A 56 11.12 -2.46 0.89
N ALA A 57 10.58 -2.80 2.06
CA ALA A 57 11.16 -2.44 3.35
C ALA A 57 12.61 -2.94 3.49
N ALA A 58 12.88 -4.20 3.09
CA ALA A 58 14.23 -4.76 3.09
C ALA A 58 15.18 -3.98 2.15
N SER A 59 14.67 -3.53 1.00
CA SER A 59 15.44 -2.71 0.06
C SER A 59 15.77 -1.34 0.65
N TYR A 60 14.85 -0.70 1.37
CA TYR A 60 15.09 0.56 2.07
C TYR A 60 16.14 0.42 3.18
N VAL A 61 16.12 -0.69 3.93
CA VAL A 61 17.17 -0.99 4.91
C VAL A 61 18.52 -1.18 4.24
N LYS A 62 18.58 -1.93 3.13
CA LYS A 62 19.80 -2.13 2.35
C LYS A 62 20.39 -0.82 1.83
N ASN A 63 19.54 0.12 1.41
CA ASN A 63 19.95 1.45 0.95
C ASN A 63 20.35 2.41 2.10
N GLY A 64 20.25 1.96 3.35
CA GLY A 64 20.58 2.73 4.53
C GLY A 64 19.57 3.84 4.82
N CYS A 65 18.30 3.67 4.45
CA CYS A 65 17.24 4.64 4.75
C CYS A 65 16.95 4.67 6.26
N PHE A 66 16.85 3.50 6.88
CA PHE A 66 16.54 3.38 8.31
C PHE A 66 16.93 2.01 8.88
N LYS A 67 16.93 1.91 10.21
CA LYS A 67 16.99 0.64 10.93
C LYS A 67 15.58 0.24 11.35
N ILE A 68 15.24 -1.04 11.21
CA ILE A 68 13.97 -1.59 11.70
C ILE A 68 14.08 -1.76 13.22
N VAL A 69 13.09 -1.24 13.94
CA VAL A 69 12.94 -1.43 15.39
C VAL A 69 11.89 -2.50 15.67
N SER A 70 10.77 -2.46 14.94
CA SER A 70 9.69 -3.45 15.04
C SER A 70 8.94 -3.55 13.72
N LEU A 71 8.43 -4.74 13.42
CA LEU A 71 7.58 -5.01 12.27
C LEU A 71 6.40 -5.87 12.72
N SER A 72 5.19 -5.40 12.43
CA SER A 72 3.94 -6.13 12.62
C SER A 72 3.23 -6.22 11.27
N ALA A 73 2.94 -7.44 10.84
CA ALA A 73 2.33 -7.68 9.54
C ALA A 73 1.19 -8.70 9.66
N SER A 74 0.10 -8.45 8.94
CA SER A 74 -1.05 -9.34 8.78
C SER A 74 -1.53 -9.26 7.34
N LYS A 75 -2.48 -10.11 6.93
CA LYS A 75 -2.96 -10.25 5.54
C LYS A 75 -3.22 -8.93 4.79
N ASN A 76 -3.67 -7.88 5.50
CA ASN A 76 -4.03 -6.59 4.91
C ASN A 76 -3.44 -5.40 5.66
N SER A 77 -2.44 -5.61 6.52
CA SER A 77 -1.80 -4.52 7.26
C SER A 77 -0.31 -4.76 7.41
N PHE A 78 0.48 -3.72 7.18
CA PHE A 78 1.93 -3.70 7.30
C PHE A 78 2.31 -2.48 8.15
N VAL A 79 2.83 -2.72 9.35
CA VAL A 79 3.26 -1.66 10.27
C VAL A 79 4.74 -1.85 10.59
N LEU A 80 5.55 -0.87 10.21
CA LEU A 80 6.99 -0.87 10.44
C LEU A 80 7.37 0.33 11.32
N VAL A 81 7.91 0.04 12.49
CA VAL A 81 8.55 1.03 13.36
C VAL A 81 10.04 1.03 13.05
N CYS A 82 10.57 2.19 12.71
CA CYS A 82 11.96 2.40 12.34
C CYS A 82 12.62 3.51 13.16
N SER A 83 13.94 3.59 13.06
CA SER A 83 14.74 4.67 13.62
C SER A 83 15.73 5.16 12.57
N THR A 84 15.64 6.44 12.24
CA THR A 84 16.60 7.10 11.35
C THR A 84 16.73 8.59 11.69
N PRO A 85 17.96 9.13 11.76
CA PRO A 85 18.18 10.57 11.90
C PRO A 85 17.99 11.33 10.58
N LEU A 86 17.86 10.61 9.45
CA LEU A 86 17.77 11.22 8.13
C LEU A 86 16.46 11.99 7.95
N SER A 87 16.56 13.15 7.31
CA SER A 87 15.41 13.93 6.90
C SER A 87 14.62 13.25 5.78
N SER A 88 13.38 13.69 5.59
CA SER A 88 12.49 13.23 4.51
C SER A 88 13.12 13.45 3.13
N LYS A 89 13.90 14.53 2.97
CA LYS A 89 14.65 14.83 1.75
C LYS A 89 15.75 13.78 1.50
N GLU A 90 16.60 13.54 2.49
CA GLU A 90 17.68 12.54 2.39
C GLU A 90 17.13 11.12 2.17
N LEU A 91 15.98 10.82 2.77
CA LEU A 91 15.28 9.56 2.55
C LEU A 91 14.81 9.42 1.09
N ASN A 92 14.24 10.48 0.50
CA ASN A 92 13.84 10.48 -0.92
C ASN A 92 15.05 10.29 -1.85
N GLU A 93 16.17 10.97 -1.58
CA GLU A 93 17.43 10.83 -2.32
C GLU A 93 17.98 9.39 -2.26
N LYS A 94 17.71 8.66 -1.17
CA LYS A 94 18.04 7.23 -1.00
C LYS A 94 17.02 6.27 -1.60
N GLY A 95 15.97 6.79 -2.23
CA GLY A 95 14.93 6.00 -2.88
C GLY A 95 13.82 5.53 -1.95
N PHE A 96 13.72 6.05 -0.72
CA PHE A 96 12.53 5.87 0.12
C PHE A 96 11.40 6.73 -0.45
N ARG A 97 10.61 6.11 -1.33
CA ARG A 97 9.45 6.72 -1.98
C ARG A 97 8.21 5.96 -1.57
N LEU A 98 7.55 6.44 -0.52
CA LEU A 98 6.13 6.17 -0.32
C LEU A 98 5.37 7.11 -1.26
N ALA A 99 4.24 6.67 -1.81
CA ALA A 99 3.43 7.49 -2.70
C ALA A 99 2.75 8.59 -1.87
N ILE A 100 3.55 9.58 -1.46
CA ILE A 100 3.04 10.89 -1.10
C ILE A 100 2.52 11.45 -2.42
N ASN A 101 1.19 11.46 -2.57
CA ASN A 101 0.41 12.09 -3.63
C ASN A 101 1.25 12.80 -4.70
N MET A 102 1.17 12.30 -5.94
CA MET A 102 1.38 13.08 -7.16
C MET A 102 0.34 14.22 -7.28
N TYR A 103 0.25 15.09 -6.27
CA TYR A 103 -0.45 16.36 -6.28
C TYR A 103 0.45 17.38 -5.58
N GLY A 104 1.51 17.71 -6.29
CA GLY A 104 2.47 18.75 -5.98
C GLY A 104 3.26 19.06 -7.25
N GLU A 105 2.58 19.08 -8.40
CA GLU A 105 3.15 19.65 -9.61
C GLU A 105 2.95 21.17 -9.53
N GLU A 106 3.93 21.84 -8.93
CA GLU A 106 4.26 23.20 -9.31
C GLU A 106 4.79 23.15 -10.74
N ILE A 107 3.97 23.60 -11.69
CA ILE A 107 4.40 24.18 -12.97
C ILE A 107 3.70 25.55 -13.01
N GLY A 108 4.37 26.65 -12.68
CA GLY A 108 5.46 27.23 -13.46
C GLY A 108 4.89 28.48 -14.12
N GLU A 109 5.17 29.66 -13.56
CA GLU A 109 5.03 30.92 -14.30
C GLU A 109 5.89 30.81 -15.56
N ALA A 110 5.24 30.73 -16.72
CA ALA A 110 5.88 31.05 -17.98
C ALA A 110 5.56 32.52 -18.27
N GLU A 111 6.59 33.35 -18.16
CA GLU A 111 6.63 34.68 -18.75
C GLU A 111 6.17 34.64 -20.20
N GLY A 112 5.35 35.62 -20.57
CA GLY A 112 4.95 35.96 -21.93
C GLY A 112 4.49 37.41 -21.96
#